data_AF-A0AA50ZJZ0-F1
#
_entry.id   AF-A0AA50ZJZ0-F1
#
_cell.length_a   1.000
_cell.length_b   1.000
_cell.length_c   1.000
_cell.angle_alpha   90.00
_cell.angle_beta   90.00
_cell.angle_gamma   90.00
#
_symmetry.space_group_name_H-M   'P 1'
#
loop_
_entity.id
_entity.type
_entity.pdbx_description
1 polymer ?
#
loop_
_entity_poly.entity_id
_entity_poly.type
_entity_poly.pdbx_seq_one_letter_code
_entity_poly.pdbx_strand_id
1 'polypeptide(L)'
;KELMKMWNLHVMKYNYVGDCQIPLACQMFLQMKGKELLEKNLYRNFILHMCSLHDFGLLSPVALYQTIQMLNQMLADNTEAKEKMRDSLKAQREHWNAVGKYQQPVVIEQKPPTTTKLSNIEASPSVRRKTSN
;
A
#
# COMPACT_ATOMS: atom_id res chain seq x y z
N LYS A 1 -4.38 2.35 8.36
CA LYS A 1 -4.53 1.61 9.64
C LYS A 1 -5.97 1.14 9.88
N GLU A 2 -6.99 1.96 9.61
CA GLU A 2 -8.39 1.61 9.89
C GLU A 2 -8.87 0.35 9.16
N LEU A 3 -8.55 0.22 7.87
CA LEU A 3 -8.85 -0.98 7.09
C LEU A 3 -8.40 -2.27 7.81
N MET A 4 -7.17 -2.30 8.31
CA MET A 4 -6.62 -3.49 8.98
C MET A 4 -7.37 -3.84 10.25
N LYS A 5 -7.93 -2.85 10.97
CA LYS A 5 -8.78 -3.13 12.14
C LYS A 5 -10.08 -3.83 11.72
N MET A 6 -10.73 -3.32 10.67
CA MET A 6 -11.95 -3.93 10.13
C MET A 6 -11.69 -5.34 9.62
N TRP A 7 -10.58 -5.54 8.91
CA TRP A 7 -10.14 -6.83 8.42
C TRP A 7 -9.87 -7.81 9.57
N ASN A 8 -9.04 -7.43 10.56
CA ASN A 8 -8.70 -8.29 11.69
C ASN A 8 -9.95 -8.69 12.48
N LEU A 9 -10.89 -7.76 12.72
CA LEU A 9 -12.15 -8.08 13.38
C LEU A 9 -12.99 -9.08 12.57
N HIS A 10 -13.04 -8.93 11.25
CA HIS A 10 -13.73 -9.89 10.38
C HIS A 10 -13.08 -11.28 10.43
N VAL A 11 -11.75 -11.34 10.32
CA VAL A 11 -11.01 -12.60 10.38
C VAL A 11 -11.21 -13.30 11.72
N MET A 12 -11.08 -12.57 12.83
CA MET A 12 -11.31 -13.12 14.17
C MET A 12 -12.76 -13.57 14.40
N LYS A 13 -13.74 -12.88 13.80
CA LYS A 13 -15.15 -13.23 13.95
C LYS A 13 -15.49 -14.58 13.33
N TYR A 14 -14.89 -14.90 12.18
CA TYR A 14 -15.18 -16.11 11.41
C TYR A 14 -14.14 -17.22 11.57
N ASN A 15 -13.06 -16.97 12.33
CA ASN A 15 -12.01 -17.93 12.65
C ASN A 15 -11.45 -18.63 11.40
N TYR A 16 -11.08 -17.86 10.38
CA TYR A 16 -10.38 -18.42 9.22
C TYR A 16 -9.01 -18.95 9.67
N VAL A 17 -8.74 -20.22 9.37
CA VAL A 17 -7.52 -20.95 9.79
C VAL A 17 -6.67 -21.43 8.62
N GLY A 18 -7.20 -21.43 7.39
CA GLY A 18 -6.49 -21.91 6.20
C GLY A 18 -6.47 -20.90 5.06
N ASP A 19 -5.36 -20.89 4.31
CA ASP A 19 -5.14 -19.98 3.18
C ASP A 19 -6.18 -20.14 2.08
N CYS A 20 -6.69 -21.37 1.87
CA CYS A 20 -7.75 -21.64 0.90
C CYS A 20 -9.07 -20.91 1.23
N GLN A 21 -9.23 -20.37 2.45
CA GLN A 21 -10.41 -19.62 2.87
C GLN A 21 -10.29 -18.12 2.59
N ILE A 22 -9.10 -17.60 2.29
CA ILE A 22 -8.89 -16.16 2.08
C ILE A 22 -9.74 -15.58 0.93
N PRO A 23 -9.91 -16.26 -0.22
CA PRO A 23 -10.83 -15.78 -1.27
C PRO A 23 -12.27 -15.61 -0.76
N LEU A 24 -12.78 -16.58 -0.01
CA LEU A 24 -14.11 -16.52 0.58
C LEU A 24 -14.21 -15.39 1.62
N ALA A 25 -13.19 -15.25 2.47
CA ALA A 25 -13.12 -14.20 3.47
C ALA A 25 -13.17 -12.79 2.83
N CYS A 26 -12.51 -12.58 1.70
CA CYS A 26 -12.55 -11.31 0.97
C CYS A 26 -13.96 -10.99 0.46
N GLN A 27 -14.67 -11.99 -0.10
CA GLN A 27 -16.05 -11.83 -0.56
C GLN A 27 -16.99 -11.53 0.61
N MET A 28 -16.93 -12.32 1.68
CA MET A 28 -17.75 -12.11 2.88
C MET A 28 -17.46 -10.75 3.54
N PHE A 29 -16.19 -10.34 3.58
CA PHE A 29 -15.81 -9.03 4.09
C PHE A 29 -16.49 -7.90 3.30
N LEU A 30 -16.46 -7.93 1.97
CA LEU A 30 -17.13 -6.92 1.15
C LEU A 30 -18.66 -6.95 1.32
N GLN A 31 -19.28 -8.13 1.38
CA GLN A 31 -20.73 -8.25 1.59
C GLN A 31 -21.17 -7.59 2.91
N MET A 32 -20.37 -7.73 3.97
CA MET A 32 -20.73 -7.24 5.30
C MET A 32 -20.26 -5.82 5.58
N LYS A 33 -19.08 -5.45 5.07
CA LYS A 33 -18.32 -4.25 5.45
C LYS A 33 -18.01 -3.34 4.27
N GLY A 34 -18.33 -3.73 3.03
CA GLY A 34 -18.01 -2.95 1.83
C GLY A 34 -18.67 -1.57 1.84
N LYS A 35 -19.92 -1.43 2.32
CA LYS A 35 -20.58 -0.12 2.45
C LYS A 35 -19.83 0.79 3.43
N GLU A 36 -19.57 0.30 4.65
CA GLU A 36 -18.81 1.02 5.69
C GLU A 36 -17.41 1.41 5.20
N LEU A 37 -16.74 0.51 4.48
CA LEU A 37 -15.42 0.72 3.89
C LEU A 37 -15.42 1.88 2.88
N LEU A 38 -16.44 1.96 2.03
CA LEU A 38 -16.58 3.04 1.05
C LEU A 38 -16.90 4.38 1.72
N GLU A 39 -17.82 4.39 2.69
CA GLU A 39 -18.18 5.59 3.46
C GLU A 39 -16.97 6.20 4.20
N LYS A 40 -16.04 5.35 4.64
CA LYS A 40 -14.79 5.73 5.30
C LYS A 40 -13.66 6.11 4.33
N ASN A 41 -13.92 6.15 3.02
CA ASN A 41 -12.92 6.43 1.97
C ASN A 41 -11.72 5.46 2.04
N LEU A 42 -11.98 4.17 2.30
CA LEU A 42 -10.94 3.14 2.41
C LEU A 42 -10.74 2.34 1.12
N TYR A 43 -11.41 2.69 0.01
CA TYR A 43 -11.31 2.00 -1.28
C TYR A 43 -9.86 1.72 -1.69
N ARG A 44 -9.01 2.76 -1.76
CA ARG A 44 -7.61 2.61 -2.20
C ARG A 44 -6.80 1.73 -1.25
N ASN A 45 -7.05 1.85 0.06
CA ASN A 45 -6.40 1.00 1.07
C ASN A 45 -6.78 -0.47 0.85
N PHE A 46 -8.04 -0.73 0.50
CA PHE A 46 -8.53 -2.08 0.26
C PHE A 46 -7.91 -2.69 -1.00
N ILE A 47 -7.85 -1.93 -2.10
CA ILE A 47 -7.16 -2.37 -3.32
C ILE A 47 -5.71 -2.75 -3.01
N LEU A 48 -4.99 -1.90 -2.26
CA LEU A 48 -3.62 -2.20 -1.86
C LEU A 48 -3.52 -3.48 -1.02
N HIS A 49 -4.46 -3.70 -0.10
CA HIS A 49 -4.50 -4.92 0.70
C HIS A 49 -4.75 -6.16 -0.17
N MET A 50 -5.66 -6.09 -1.15
CA MET A 50 -5.91 -7.18 -2.09
C MET A 50 -4.67 -7.51 -2.93
N CYS A 51 -3.93 -6.48 -3.39
CA CYS A 51 -2.64 -6.69 -4.05
C CYS A 51 -1.64 -7.38 -3.12
N SER A 52 -1.53 -6.94 -1.85
CA SER A 52 -0.65 -7.61 -0.89
C SER A 52 -1.03 -9.08 -0.68
N LEU A 53 -2.32 -9.41 -0.54
CA LEU A 53 -2.76 -10.81 -0.41
C LEU A 53 -2.41 -11.65 -1.63
N HIS A 54 -2.50 -11.08 -2.83
CA HIS A 54 -2.05 -11.74 -4.06
C HIS A 54 -0.53 -11.95 -4.06
N ASP A 55 0.25 -10.94 -3.67
CA ASP A 55 1.72 -11.03 -3.63
C ASP A 55 2.22 -12.07 -2.60
N PHE A 56 1.46 -12.31 -1.53
CA PHE A 56 1.70 -13.39 -0.56
C PHE A 56 1.19 -14.77 -1.02
N GLY A 57 0.62 -14.88 -2.23
CA GLY A 57 0.09 -16.14 -2.76
C GLY A 57 -1.24 -16.59 -2.15
N LEU A 58 -1.93 -15.72 -1.40
CA LEU A 58 -3.21 -16.02 -0.75
C LEU A 58 -4.42 -15.76 -1.66
N LEU A 59 -4.24 -14.96 -2.71
CA LEU A 59 -5.23 -14.73 -3.76
C LEU A 59 -4.67 -15.08 -5.12
N SER A 60 -5.45 -15.84 -5.91
CA SER A 60 -5.17 -16.00 -7.34
C SER A 60 -5.50 -14.70 -8.10
N PRO A 61 -4.94 -14.49 -9.30
CA PRO A 61 -5.30 -13.35 -10.14
C PRO A 61 -6.80 -13.25 -10.43
N VAL A 62 -7.46 -14.41 -10.59
CA VAL A 62 -8.91 -14.49 -10.82
C VAL A 62 -9.67 -14.02 -9.59
N ALA A 63 -9.30 -14.49 -8.40
CA ALA A 63 -9.95 -14.09 -7.14
C ALA A 63 -9.76 -12.59 -6.88
N LEU A 64 -8.54 -12.08 -7.08
CA LEU A 64 -8.24 -10.65 -6.98
C LEU A 64 -9.17 -9.81 -7.89
N TYR A 65 -9.25 -10.19 -9.16
CA TYR A 65 -10.09 -9.48 -10.14
C TYR A 65 -11.57 -9.49 -9.73
N GLN A 66 -12.10 -10.65 -9.34
CA GLN A 66 -13.51 -10.79 -8.92
C GLN A 66 -13.82 -9.94 -7.68
N THR A 67 -12.93 -9.93 -6.67
CA THR A 67 -13.10 -9.12 -5.46
C THR A 67 -13.08 -7.62 -5.79
N ILE A 68 -12.18 -7.17 -6.68
CA ILE A 68 -12.14 -5.77 -7.11
C ILE A 68 -13.40 -5.41 -7.89
N GLN A 69 -13.89 -6.28 -8.78
CA GLN A 69 -15.12 -6.05 -9.53
C GLN A 69 -16.33 -5.90 -8.61
N MET A 70 -16.42 -6.76 -7.58
CA MET A 70 -17.47 -6.66 -6.57
C MET A 70 -17.43 -5.31 -5.84
N LEU A 71 -16.25 -4.83 -5.42
CA LEU A 71 -16.12 -3.52 -4.79
C LEU A 71 -16.47 -2.38 -5.75
N ASN A 72 -16.07 -2.48 -7.03
CA ASN A 72 -16.41 -1.48 -8.05
C ASN A 72 -17.91 -1.39 -8.28
N GLN A 73 -18.62 -2.52 -8.29
CA GLN A 73 -20.07 -2.54 -8.38
C GLN A 73 -20.70 -1.84 -7.17
N MET A 74 -20.24 -2.15 -5.95
CA MET A 74 -20.73 -1.47 -4.75
C MET A 74 -20.48 0.05 -4.77
N LEU A 75 -19.34 0.48 -5.32
CA LEU A 75 -19.04 1.90 -5.52
C LEU A 75 -19.94 2.50 -6.61
N ALA A 76 -20.22 1.76 -7.67
CA ALA A 76 -21.09 2.20 -8.76
C ALA A 76 -22.46 2.62 -8.23
N ASP A 77 -23.00 1.82 -7.29
CA ASP A 77 -24.32 2.00 -6.67
C ASP A 77 -24.31 3.03 -5.51
N ASN A 78 -23.14 3.52 -5.08
CA ASN A 78 -22.99 4.44 -3.96
C ASN A 78 -22.48 5.82 -4.40
N THR A 79 -23.40 6.67 -4.85
CA THR A 79 -23.11 8.05 -5.30
C THR A 79 -22.51 8.91 -4.19
N GLU A 80 -22.98 8.77 -2.95
CA GLU A 80 -22.47 9.56 -1.82
C GLU A 80 -21.00 9.25 -1.53
N ALA A 81 -20.62 7.97 -1.53
CA ALA A 81 -19.23 7.57 -1.34
C ALA A 81 -18.34 8.08 -2.50
N LYS A 82 -18.83 8.03 -3.75
CA LYS A 82 -18.10 8.59 -4.90
C LYS A 82 -17.79 10.07 -4.71
N GLU A 83 -18.77 10.88 -4.31
CA GLU A 83 -18.58 12.31 -4.10
C GLU A 83 -17.64 12.60 -2.92
N LYS A 84 -17.81 11.90 -1.78
CA LYS A 84 -16.87 12.01 -0.65
C LYS A 84 -15.42 11.71 -1.04
N MET A 85 -15.21 10.68 -1.88
CA MET A 85 -13.88 10.34 -2.38
C MET A 85 -13.30 11.45 -3.28
N ARG A 86 -14.14 12.07 -4.13
CA ARG A 86 -13.73 13.21 -4.97
C ARG A 86 -13.35 14.43 -4.15
N ASP A 87 -14.16 14.75 -3.15
CA ASP A 87 -13.91 15.88 -2.25
C ASP A 87 -12.64 15.67 -1.43
N SER A 88 -12.43 14.46 -0.90
CA SER A 88 -11.20 14.10 -0.19
C SER A 88 -9.97 14.24 -1.09
N LEU A 89 -10.06 13.81 -2.36
CA LEU A 89 -8.97 13.96 -3.33
C LEU A 89 -8.69 15.43 -3.64
N LYS A 90 -9.74 16.24 -3.82
CA LYS A 90 -9.64 17.68 -4.07
C LYS A 90 -8.97 18.39 -2.89
N ALA A 91 -9.44 18.15 -1.66
CA ALA A 91 -8.88 18.71 -0.45
C ALA A 91 -7.42 18.31 -0.25
N GLN A 92 -7.08 17.04 -0.50
CA GLN A 92 -5.70 16.57 -0.44
C GLN A 92 -4.83 17.27 -1.50
N ARG A 93 -5.31 17.41 -2.75
CA ARG A 93 -4.59 18.13 -3.80
C ARG A 93 -4.34 19.59 -3.43
N GLU A 94 -5.36 20.28 -2.92
CA GLU A 94 -5.25 21.67 -2.49
C GLU A 94 -4.25 21.82 -1.33
N HIS A 95 -4.31 20.92 -0.36
CA HIS A 95 -3.33 20.86 0.73
C HIS A 95 -1.90 20.67 0.21
N TRP A 96 -1.66 19.69 -0.66
CA TRP A 96 -0.32 19.46 -1.25
C TRP A 96 0.17 20.64 -2.08
N ASN A 97 -0.72 21.29 -2.84
CA ASN A 97 -0.38 22.49 -3.59
C ASN A 97 -0.03 23.67 -2.66
N ALA A 98 -0.70 23.78 -1.51
CA ALA A 98 -0.39 24.81 -0.52
C ALA A 98 0.94 24.53 0.17
N VAL A 99 1.18 23.30 0.64
CA VAL A 99 2.44 22.91 1.31
C VAL A 99 3.63 22.98 0.35
N GLY A 100 3.45 22.54 -0.89
CA GLY A 100 4.50 22.56 -1.92
C GLY A 100 4.97 23.97 -2.30
N LYS A 101 4.13 25.00 -2.10
CA LYS A 101 4.53 26.41 -2.29
C LYS A 101 5.52 26.92 -1.23
N TYR A 102 5.61 26.25 -0.08
CA TYR A 102 6.48 26.64 1.03
C TYR A 102 7.68 25.70 1.24
N GLN A 103 7.79 24.63 0.47
CA GLN A 103 9.02 23.83 0.41
C GLN A 103 10.03 24.58 -0.47
N GLN A 104 10.92 25.33 0.16
CA GLN A 104 12.18 25.77 -0.46
C GLN A 104 12.86 24.54 -1.08
N PRO A 105 13.46 24.63 -2.29
CA PRO A 105 14.33 23.57 -2.76
C PRO A 105 15.38 23.33 -1.68
N VAL A 106 15.55 22.08 -1.26
CA VAL A 106 16.67 21.71 -0.41
C VAL A 106 17.94 22.09 -1.19
N VAL A 107 18.61 23.17 -0.77
CA VAL A 107 19.94 23.50 -1.26
C VAL A 107 20.83 22.37 -0.78
N ILE A 108 21.15 21.44 -1.67
CA ILE A 108 22.18 20.45 -1.42
C ILE A 108 23.50 21.21 -1.40
N GLU A 109 23.88 21.71 -0.23
CA GLU A 109 25.20 22.28 -0.01
C GLU A 109 26.23 21.17 -0.25
N GLN A 110 27.01 21.31 -1.31
CA GLN A 110 28.11 20.40 -1.59
C GLN A 110 29.10 20.49 -0.44
N LYS A 111 29.12 19.48 0.43
CA LYS A 111 30.11 19.36 1.50
C LYS A 111 31.52 19.47 0.88
N PRO A 112 32.40 20.36 1.38
CA PRO A 112 33.74 20.50 0.83
C PRO A 112 34.54 19.19 0.97
N PRO A 113 35.45 18.88 0.02
CA PRO A 113 36.20 17.64 0.03
C PRO A 113 37.10 17.60 1.27
N THR A 114 36.80 16.67 2.18
CA THR A 114 37.65 16.43 3.34
C THR A 114 38.90 15.71 2.85
N THR A 115 40.04 16.42 2.85
CA THR A 115 41.38 15.86 2.66
C THR A 115 41.71 14.93 3.82
N THR A 116 41.44 13.64 3.65
CA THR A 116 41.98 12.60 4.53
C THR A 116 43.44 12.36 4.11
N LYS A 117 44.37 12.75 4.98
CA LYS A 117 45.81 12.52 4.81
C LYS A 117 46.07 11.01 4.68
N LEU A 118 46.82 10.63 3.65
CA LEU A 118 47.45 9.31 3.54
C LEU A 118 48.46 9.13 4.67
N SER A 119 48.36 8.03 5.40
CA SER A 119 49.51 7.39 6.05
C SER A 119 49.44 5.90 5.77
N ASN A 120 50.44 5.43 5.03
CA ASN A 120 50.64 4.06 4.58
C ASN A 120 50.80 3.08 5.76
N ILE A 121 50.10 1.94 5.69
CA ILE A 121 50.59 0.65 6.19
C ILE A 121 50.28 -0.41 5.13
N GLU A 122 51.32 -0.69 4.35
CA GLU A 122 51.75 -1.94 3.69
C GLU A 122 50.73 -3.04 3.29
N ALA A 123 50.68 -3.30 1.96
CA ALA A 123 50.77 -4.57 1.20
C ALA A 123 50.29 -5.88 1.89
N SER A 124 49.54 -6.85 1.33
CA SER A 124 49.08 -7.29 -0.01
C SER A 124 48.35 -8.67 0.22
N PRO A 125 47.97 -9.52 -0.77
CA PRO A 125 46.96 -9.44 -1.85
C PRO A 125 45.85 -10.54 -1.80
N SER A 126 44.84 -10.40 -2.67
CA SER A 126 43.90 -11.46 -3.17
C SER A 126 42.83 -11.98 -2.18
N VAL A 127 41.54 -12.14 -2.52
CA VAL A 127 41.00 -12.96 -3.62
C VAL A 127 39.67 -12.39 -4.18
N ARG A 128 39.72 -12.17 -5.49
CA ARG A 128 38.71 -12.16 -6.56
C ARG A 128 37.30 -12.71 -6.24
N ARG A 129 36.27 -11.89 -6.55
CA ARG A 129 34.87 -12.27 -6.75
C ARG A 129 34.73 -13.37 -7.82
N LYS A 130 33.90 -14.39 -7.56
CA LYS A 130 33.31 -15.24 -8.59
C LYS A 130 31.79 -15.14 -8.51
N THR A 131 31.20 -14.49 -9.50
CA THR A 131 29.86 -14.77 -9.99
C THR A 131 29.93 -16.02 -10.87
N SER A 132 28.93 -16.91 -10.78
CA SER A 132 28.64 -17.85 -11.85
C SER A 132 27.15 -18.17 -11.88
N ASN A 133 26.57 -17.82 -13.04
CA ASN A 133 25.39 -18.30 -13.76
C ASN A 133 24.11 -18.68 -12.99
#